data_AF-A0A358Y290-F1
#
_entry.id   AF-A0A358Y290-F1
#
_cell.length_a   1.000
_cell.length_b   1.000
_cell.length_c   1.000
_cell.angle_alpha   90.00
_cell.angle_beta   90.00
_cell.angle_gamma   90.00
#
_symmetry.space_group_name_H-M   'P 1'
#
loop_
_entity.id
_entity.type
_entity.pdbx_description
1 polymer ?
#
loop_
_entity_poly.entity_id
_entity_poly.type
_entity_poly.pdbx_seq_one_letter_code
_entity_poly.pdbx_strand_id
1 'polypeptide(L)'
;MSNIHRLNHDTECGKKVSRDQVHFGKFCLQIFQAGLTWDIILKKRTFFRDAFSYFNIEIVANFSEIEIKRLLANSKILRHRIKILRIIFNAQKILQI
;
A
#
# COMPACT_ATOMS: atom_id res chain seq x y z
N MET A 1 -8.52 -30.19 -2.06
CA MET A 1 -9.03 -29.55 -3.30
C MET A 1 -9.47 -28.15 -2.91
N SER A 2 -8.89 -27.03 -3.32
CA SER A 2 -7.97 -26.72 -4.41
C SER A 2 -7.20 -25.45 -4.02
N ASN A 3 -5.89 -25.44 -4.25
CA ASN A 3 -4.97 -24.34 -3.98
C ASN A 3 -5.34 -23.07 -4.78
N ILE A 4 -5.81 -22.00 -4.12
CA ILE A 4 -5.86 -20.65 -4.71
C ILE A 4 -4.59 -19.89 -4.28
N HIS A 5 -3.43 -20.48 -4.57
CA HIS A 5 -2.13 -19.82 -4.52
C HIS A 5 -1.53 -19.88 -5.92
N ARG A 6 -2.05 -19.06 -6.82
CA ARG A 6 -1.36 -18.60 -8.04
C ARG A 6 -2.27 -17.69 -8.84
N LEU A 7 -2.04 -16.39 -8.70
CA LEU A 7 -2.18 -15.41 -9.77
C LEU A 7 -1.20 -14.27 -9.45
N ASN A 8 0.09 -14.60 -9.61
CA ASN A 8 1.14 -13.63 -9.85
C ASN A 8 1.11 -13.32 -11.34
N HIS A 9 0.30 -12.35 -11.76
CA HIS A 9 0.40 -11.72 -13.08
C HIS A 9 0.03 -10.25 -12.93
N ASP A 10 0.89 -9.48 -12.26
CA ASP A 10 0.99 -8.04 -12.51
C ASP A 10 2.15 -7.86 -13.52
N THR A 11 1.96 -8.34 -14.75
CA THR A 11 2.77 -7.93 -15.91
C THR A 11 2.10 -6.72 -16.56
N GLU A 12 1.94 -5.65 -15.80
CA GLU A 12 1.64 -4.32 -16.35
C GLU A 12 2.45 -3.28 -15.55
N CYS A 13 3.21 -2.48 -16.29
CA CYS A 13 4.12 -1.42 -15.83
C CYS A 13 5.48 -1.88 -15.31
N GLY A 14 6.33 -2.46 -16.17
CA GLY A 14 7.81 -2.29 -16.32
C GLY A 14 8.75 -1.96 -15.13
N LYS A 15 8.28 -2.02 -13.89
CA LYS A 15 8.98 -1.62 -12.67
C LYS A 15 9.32 -2.90 -11.92
N LYS A 16 10.60 -3.10 -11.63
CA LYS A 16 11.05 -4.19 -10.77
C LYS A 16 10.47 -3.96 -9.37
N VAL A 17 9.52 -4.79 -8.97
CA VAL A 17 8.97 -4.79 -7.60
C VAL A 17 9.79 -5.76 -6.76
N SER A 18 10.38 -5.27 -5.66
CA SER A 18 11.13 -6.12 -4.74
C SER A 18 10.20 -6.98 -3.89
N ARG A 19 10.72 -8.09 -3.37
CA ARG A 19 9.97 -8.96 -2.45
C ARG A 19 9.47 -8.19 -1.22
N ASP A 20 10.28 -7.26 -0.71
CA ASP A 20 9.92 -6.46 0.46
C ASP A 20 8.82 -5.45 0.15
N GLN A 21 8.81 -4.86 -1.05
CA GLN A 21 7.70 -4.01 -1.51
C GLN A 21 6.38 -4.80 -1.57
N VAL A 22 6.43 -6.07 -2.02
CA VAL A 22 5.24 -6.94 -2.03
C VAL A 22 4.73 -7.20 -0.61
N HIS A 23 5.62 -7.53 0.33
CA HIS A 23 5.24 -7.77 1.72
C HIS A 23 4.72 -6.50 2.39
N PHE A 24 5.40 -5.38 2.19
CA PHE A 24 5.01 -4.08 2.72
C PHE A 24 3.65 -3.64 2.17
N GLY A 25 3.38 -3.88 0.88
CA GLY A 25 2.07 -3.63 0.28
C GLY A 25 0.95 -4.43 0.93
N LYS A 26 1.15 -5.74 1.16
CA LYS A 26 0.17 -6.58 1.88
C LYS A 26 -0.10 -6.05 3.29
N PHE A 27 0.97 -5.68 4.00
CA PHE A 27 0.87 -5.10 5.34
C PHE A 27 0.10 -3.77 5.35
N CYS A 28 0.34 -2.89 4.38
CA CYS A 28 -0.41 -1.64 4.23
C CYS A 28 -1.91 -1.89 4.03
N LEU A 29 -2.28 -2.88 3.21
CA LEU A 29 -3.69 -3.24 2.98
C LEU A 29 -4.35 -3.79 4.25
N GLN A 30 -3.63 -4.53 5.09
CA GLN A 30 -4.13 -5.01 6.38
C GLN A 30 -4.45 -3.85 7.35
N ILE A 31 -3.61 -2.82 7.41
CA ILE A 31 -3.89 -1.61 8.22
C ILE A 31 -5.21 -0.95 7.80
N PHE A 32 -5.48 -0.91 6.50
CA PHE A 32 -6.71 -0.32 5.97
C PHE A 32 -7.95 -1.19 6.19
N GLN A 33 -7.79 -2.50 6.31
CA GLN A 33 -8.89 -3.44 6.48
C GLN A 33 -9.64 -3.30 7.82
N ALA A 34 -9.02 -2.76 8.87
CA ALA A 34 -9.71 -2.55 10.15
C ALA A 34 -11.02 -1.74 9.96
N GLY A 35 -12.17 -2.40 10.16
CA GLY A 35 -13.52 -1.85 9.97
C GLY A 35 -14.15 -2.08 8.58
N LEU A 36 -13.55 -2.88 7.71
CA LEU A 36 -14.03 -3.16 6.35
C LEU A 36 -13.85 -4.65 5.99
N THR A 37 -14.60 -5.11 4.97
CA THR A 37 -14.45 -6.45 4.41
C THR A 37 -13.24 -6.52 3.47
N TRP A 38 -12.68 -7.72 3.31
CA TRP A 38 -11.52 -7.94 2.43
C TRP A 38 -11.83 -7.59 0.97
N ASP A 39 -13.05 -7.83 0.50
CA ASP A 39 -13.49 -7.49 -0.86
C ASP A 39 -13.40 -6.00 -1.17
N ILE A 40 -13.73 -5.14 -0.21
CA ILE A 40 -13.63 -3.67 -0.36
C ILE A 40 -12.15 -3.28 -0.53
N ILE A 41 -11.26 -3.89 0.24
CA ILE A 41 -9.82 -3.62 0.17
C ILE A 41 -9.24 -4.11 -1.16
N LEU A 42 -9.59 -5.33 -1.59
CA LEU A 42 -9.09 -5.89 -2.85
C LEU A 42 -9.54 -5.08 -4.06
N LYS A 43 -10.79 -4.60 -4.09
CA LYS A 43 -11.29 -3.70 -5.15
C LYS A 43 -10.51 -2.39 -5.27
N LYS A 44 -9.83 -1.96 -4.21
CA LYS A 44 -9.02 -0.72 -4.18
C LYS A 44 -7.51 -0.97 -4.24
N ARG A 45 -7.07 -2.23 -4.31
CA ARG A 45 -5.65 -2.62 -4.21
C ARG A 45 -4.75 -1.88 -5.19
N THR A 46 -5.16 -1.80 -6.46
CA THR A 46 -4.39 -1.13 -7.52
C THR A 46 -4.26 0.37 -7.24
N PHE A 47 -5.34 1.01 -6.80
CA PHE A 47 -5.30 2.43 -6.40
C PHE A 47 -4.41 2.68 -5.19
N PHE A 48 -4.39 1.78 -4.20
CA PHE A 48 -3.44 1.88 -3.09
C PHE A 48 -1.99 1.72 -3.56
N ARG A 49 -1.73 0.73 -4.42
CA ARG A 49 -0.40 0.52 -5.01
C ARG A 49 0.10 1.78 -5.70
N ASP A 50 -0.71 2.40 -6.55
CA ASP A 50 -0.31 3.60 -7.27
C ASP A 50 -0.18 4.81 -6.33
N ALA A 51 -1.10 4.95 -5.38
CA ALA A 51 -1.11 6.07 -4.44
C ALA A 51 0.13 6.07 -3.52
N PHE A 52 0.60 4.90 -3.10
CA PHE A 52 1.77 4.69 -2.25
C PHE A 52 3.03 4.34 -3.06
N SER A 53 3.16 4.84 -4.28
CA SER A 53 4.39 4.72 -5.10
C SER A 53 4.87 3.27 -5.25
N TYR A 54 3.94 2.37 -5.60
CA TYR A 54 4.17 0.92 -5.72
C TYR A 54 4.68 0.26 -4.42
N PHE A 55 4.35 0.87 -3.28
CA PHE A 55 4.81 0.46 -1.95
C PHE A 55 6.33 0.47 -1.83
N ASN A 56 7.02 1.34 -2.57
CA ASN A 56 8.43 1.59 -2.37
C ASN A 56 8.67 2.18 -0.98
N ILE A 57 9.34 1.42 -0.12
CA ILE A 57 9.53 1.73 1.31
C ILE A 57 10.32 3.03 1.48
N GLU A 58 11.39 3.22 0.70
CA GLU A 58 12.20 4.45 0.73
C GLU A 58 11.37 5.67 0.33
N ILE A 59 10.58 5.57 -0.72
CA ILE A 59 9.73 6.67 -1.19
C ILE A 59 8.63 6.96 -0.16
N VAL A 60 7.96 5.94 0.35
CA VAL A 60 6.85 6.09 1.31
C VAL A 60 7.35 6.64 2.65
N ALA A 61 8.54 6.24 3.10
CA ALA A 61 9.15 6.76 4.33
C ALA A 61 9.44 8.26 4.26
N ASN A 62 9.67 8.79 3.04
CA ASN A 62 9.94 10.20 2.76
C ASN A 62 8.68 11.01 2.38
N PHE A 63 7.47 10.44 2.48
CA PHE A 63 6.24 11.18 2.24
C PHE A 63 6.10 12.35 3.23
N SER A 64 5.91 13.55 2.70
CA SER A 64 5.74 14.77 3.47
C SER A 64 4.24 15.09 3.68
N GLU A 65 3.95 16.22 4.31
CA GLU A 65 2.59 16.76 4.41
C GLU A 65 1.93 16.98 3.03
N ILE A 66 2.71 17.21 1.97
CA ILE A 66 2.19 17.35 0.61
C ILE A 66 1.59 16.03 0.13
N GLU A 67 2.31 14.93 0.29
CA GLU A 67 1.85 13.59 -0.07
C GLU A 67 0.67 13.16 0.81
N ILE A 68 0.69 13.47 2.10
CA ILE A 68 -0.44 13.21 3.00
C ILE A 68 -1.70 13.93 2.51
N LYS A 69 -1.60 15.22 2.17
CA LYS A 69 -2.72 16.00 1.59
C LYS A 69 -3.19 15.40 0.26
N ARG A 70 -2.27 15.02 -0.63
CA ARG A 70 -2.57 14.35 -1.90
C ARG A 70 -3.35 13.04 -1.68
N LEU A 71 -2.92 12.22 -0.72
CA LEU A 71 -3.59 10.96 -0.36
C LEU A 71 -4.97 11.20 0.25
N LEU A 72 -5.11 12.22 1.10
CA LEU A 72 -6.41 12.61 1.67
C LEU A 72 -7.37 13.20 0.63
N ALA A 73 -6.87 13.78 -0.46
CA ALA A 73 -7.70 14.25 -1.57
C ALA A 73 -8.11 13.12 -2.54
N ASN A 74 -7.42 11.98 -2.53
CA ASN A 74 -7.64 10.89 -3.47
C ASN A 74 -8.89 10.05 -3.11
N SER A 75 -9.98 10.24 -3.83
CA SER A 75 -11.24 9.51 -3.64
C SER A 75 -11.18 8.02 -4.02
N LYS A 76 -10.14 7.59 -4.75
CA LYS A 76 -9.97 6.19 -5.15
C LYS A 76 -9.55 5.30 -3.97
N ILE A 77 -8.89 5.85 -2.97
CA ILE A 77 -8.44 5.14 -1.76
C ILE A 77 -9.28 5.49 -0.52
N LEU A 78 -9.00 4.83 0.61
CA LEU A 78 -9.62 5.15 1.89
C LEU A 78 -8.90 6.33 2.54
N ARG A 79 -9.60 7.46 2.70
CA ARG A 79 -9.06 8.75 3.16
C ARG A 79 -9.00 8.82 4.69
N HIS A 80 -8.10 8.04 5.29
CA HIS A 80 -7.96 7.97 6.75
C HIS A 80 -6.58 8.44 7.22
N ARG A 81 -6.48 9.69 7.71
CA ARG A 81 -5.21 10.36 8.04
C ARG A 81 -4.31 9.52 8.96
N ILE A 82 -4.85 8.99 10.06
CA ILE A 82 -4.06 8.22 11.03
C ILE A 82 -3.48 6.94 10.41
N LYS A 83 -4.21 6.26 9.52
CA LYS A 83 -3.75 5.02 8.86
C LYS A 83 -2.66 5.32 7.83
N ILE A 84 -2.79 6.43 7.11
CA ILE A 84 -1.74 6.94 6.20
C ILE A 84 -0.47 7.25 6.98
N LEU A 85 -0.57 8.02 8.06
CA LEU A 85 0.58 8.36 8.92
C LEU A 85 1.24 7.11 9.51
N ARG A 86 0.44 6.12 9.92
CA ARG A 86 0.96 4.84 10.43
C ARG A 86 1.77 4.08 9.39
N ILE A 87 1.35 4.09 8.12
CA ILE A 87 2.10 3.47 7.01
C ILE A 87 3.44 4.16 6.79
N ILE A 88 3.45 5.50 6.78
CA ILE A 88 4.69 6.29 6.64
C ILE A 88 5.66 5.99 7.79
N PHE A 89 5.15 6.02 9.03
CA PHE A 89 5.94 5.66 10.22
C PHE A 89 6.51 4.24 10.14
N ASN A 90 5.71 3.26 9.70
CA ASN A 90 6.18 1.89 9.57
C ASN A 90 7.24 1.74 8.47
N ALA A 91 7.12 2.47 7.36
CA ALA A 91 8.16 2.51 6.33
C ALA A 91 9.48 3.06 6.89
N GLN A 92 9.42 4.16 7.65
CA GLN A 92 10.60 4.73 8.32
C GLN A 92 11.24 3.74 9.30
N LYS A 93 10.44 2.94 10.02
CA LYS A 93 10.95 1.91 10.92
C LYS A 93 11.58 0.73 10.20
N ILE A 94 11.04 0.32 9.06
CA ILE A 94 11.64 -0.77 8.28
C ILE A 94 13.04 -0.38 7.77
N LEU A 95 13.26 0.89 7.39
CA LEU A 95 14.58 1.36 6.95
C LEU A 95 15.65 1.43 8.07
N GLN A 96 15.24 1.23 9.33
CA GLN A 96 16.14 1.24 10.50
C GLN A 96 16.55 -0.17 10.95
N ILE A 97 16.04 -1.22 10.28
CA ILE A 97 16.28 -2.64 10.60
C ILE A 97 17.23 -3.21 9.55
#